data_AF-A0A1V1P7F8-F1
#
_entry.id   AF-A0A1V1P7F8-F1
#
_cell.length_a   1.000
_cell.length_b   1.000
_cell.length_c   1.000
_cell.angle_alpha   90.00
_cell.angle_beta   90.00
_cell.angle_gamma   90.00
#
_symmetry.space_group_name_H-M   'P 1'
#
loop_
_entity.id
_entity.type
_entity.pdbx_description
1 polymer ?
#
loop_
_entity_poly.entity_id
_entity_poly.type
_entity_poly.pdbx_seq_one_letter_code
_entity_poly.pdbx_strand_id
1 'polypeptide(L)'
;MTDEILNKEREILYACIVLGRKDPLVAEYWELVYNTVRKTYKIHGVSYDDDCLNSRRNEVFIQLFQNDCRKLRQYKEELGQGLAAWIKLITIQTVQNSFRASRRISKIPTVPIDDIDLTIKPEDDENNMAVREALESLDNEDKLIIKLFFIKACL
;
A
#
# COMPACT_ATOMS: atom_id res chain seq x y z
N MET A 1 25.38 -7.38 -16.33
CA MET A 1 24.09 -6.90 -16.86
C MET A 1 24.29 -6.83 -18.36
N THR A 2 23.50 -7.54 -19.16
CA THR A 2 23.65 -7.56 -20.62
C THR A 2 23.01 -6.31 -21.21
N ASP A 3 23.57 -5.77 -22.31
CA ASP A 3 23.08 -4.55 -22.96
C ASP A 3 21.59 -4.65 -23.38
N GLU A 4 21.14 -5.86 -23.68
CA GLU A 4 19.74 -6.16 -24.03
C GLU A 4 18.77 -5.89 -22.87
N ILE A 5 19.16 -6.24 -21.63
CA ILE A 5 18.34 -5.97 -20.44
C ILE A 5 18.25 -4.46 -20.21
N LEU A 6 19.36 -3.75 -20.34
CA LEU A 6 19.40 -2.30 -20.13
C LEU A 6 18.53 -1.56 -21.16
N ASN A 7 18.57 -1.98 -22.42
CA ASN A 7 17.72 -1.41 -23.46
C ASN A 7 16.23 -1.66 -23.18
N LYS A 8 15.86 -2.86 -22.74
CA LYS A 8 14.49 -3.16 -22.34
C LYS A 8 14.03 -2.29 -21.16
N GLU A 9 14.87 -2.12 -20.12
CA GLU A 9 14.55 -1.26 -18.97
C GLU A 9 14.34 0.21 -19.39
N ARG A 10 15.15 0.71 -20.32
CA ARG A 10 15.00 2.05 -20.92
C ARG A 10 13.70 2.21 -21.68
N GLU A 11 13.32 1.23 -22.50
CA GLU A 11 12.07 1.25 -23.25
C GLU A 11 10.85 1.28 -22.31
N ILE A 12 10.88 0.48 -21.25
CA ILE A 12 9.82 0.45 -20.23
C ILE A 12 9.72 1.81 -19.52
N LEU A 13 10.85 2.41 -19.13
CA LEU A 13 10.88 3.74 -18.52
C LEU A 13 10.35 4.81 -19.47
N TYR A 14 10.78 4.80 -20.72
CA TYR A 14 10.31 5.74 -21.74
C TYR A 14 8.80 5.62 -21.95
N ALA A 15 8.29 4.39 -22.10
CA ALA A 15 6.86 4.15 -22.24
C ALA A 15 6.06 4.65 -21.03
N CYS A 16 6.59 4.47 -19.82
CA CYS A 16 5.90 4.89 -18.59
C CYS A 16 5.95 6.41 -18.35
N ILE A 17 7.11 7.03 -18.53
CA ILE A 17 7.37 8.43 -18.18
C ILE A 17 6.97 9.39 -19.30
N VAL A 18 7.23 9.02 -20.56
CA VAL A 18 7.00 9.90 -21.72
C VAL A 18 5.66 9.61 -22.38
N LEU A 19 5.34 8.34 -22.62
CA LEU A 19 4.09 7.94 -23.28
C LEU A 19 2.93 7.74 -22.29
N GLY A 20 3.19 7.77 -20.98
CA GLY A 20 2.19 7.58 -19.93
C GLY A 20 1.63 6.15 -19.80
N ARG A 21 2.15 5.19 -20.58
CA ARG A 21 1.72 3.78 -20.58
C ARG A 21 2.35 3.02 -19.42
N LYS A 22 1.54 2.68 -18.42
CA LYS A 22 1.99 2.03 -17.18
C LYS A 22 2.05 0.52 -17.30
N ASP A 23 1.26 -0.06 -18.20
CA ASP A 23 1.09 -1.50 -18.38
C ASP A 23 2.41 -2.26 -18.59
N PRO A 24 3.37 -1.77 -19.41
CA PRO A 24 4.64 -2.46 -19.59
C PRO A 24 5.45 -2.59 -18.30
N LEU A 25 5.43 -1.54 -17.47
CA LEU A 25 6.15 -1.53 -16.19
C LEU A 25 5.46 -2.45 -15.18
N VAL A 26 4.12 -2.39 -15.11
CA VAL A 26 3.34 -3.28 -14.24
C VAL A 26 3.57 -4.74 -14.63
N ALA A 27 3.47 -5.08 -15.92
CA ALA A 27 3.65 -6.45 -16.41
C ALA A 27 5.05 -7.00 -16.12
N GLU A 28 6.10 -6.21 -16.37
CA GLU A 28 7.49 -6.65 -16.15
C GLU A 28 7.80 -6.85 -14.66
N TYR A 29 7.31 -5.95 -13.81
CA TYR A 29 7.71 -5.90 -12.39
C TYR A 29 6.65 -6.43 -11.42
N TRP A 30 5.53 -6.95 -11.90
CA TRP A 30 4.43 -7.49 -11.08
C TRP A 30 4.91 -8.50 -10.04
N GLU A 31 5.56 -9.56 -10.53
CA GLU A 31 6.11 -10.64 -9.71
C GLU A 31 7.24 -10.15 -8.83
N LEU A 32 8.06 -9.22 -9.33
CA LEU A 32 9.17 -8.67 -8.56
C LEU A 32 8.67 -7.93 -7.33
N VAL A 33 7.67 -7.07 -7.50
CA VAL A 33 7.08 -6.30 -6.41
C VAL A 33 6.37 -7.24 -5.46
N TYR A 34 5.51 -8.15 -5.94
CA TYR A 34 4.81 -9.12 -5.09
C TYR A 34 5.78 -9.92 -4.19
N ASN A 35 6.81 -10.52 -4.80
CA ASN A 35 7.79 -11.32 -4.06
C ASN A 35 8.60 -10.47 -3.07
N THR A 36 8.86 -9.21 -3.39
CA THR A 36 9.57 -8.27 -2.51
C THR A 36 8.70 -7.85 -1.32
N VAL A 37 7.40 -7.59 -1.54
CA VAL A 37 6.44 -7.33 -0.46
C VAL A 37 6.40 -8.55 0.47
N ARG A 38 6.13 -9.74 -0.07
CA ARG A 38 6.05 -10.99 0.70
C ARG A 38 7.31 -11.25 1.54
N LYS A 39 8.49 -11.09 0.94
CA LYS A 39 9.77 -11.22 1.65
C LYS A 39 9.90 -10.20 2.78
N THR A 40 9.48 -8.96 2.53
CA THR A 40 9.54 -7.89 3.53
C THR A 40 8.63 -8.20 4.72
N TYR A 41 7.39 -8.64 4.48
CA TYR A 41 6.50 -9.09 5.56
C TYR A 41 7.09 -10.25 6.36
N LYS A 42 7.66 -11.25 5.67
CA LYS A 42 8.30 -12.41 6.32
C LYS A 42 9.49 -12.00 7.21
N ILE A 43 10.34 -11.08 6.74
CA ILE A 43 11.50 -10.58 7.52
C ILE A 43 11.05 -9.82 8.77
N HIS A 44 9.96 -9.07 8.68
CA HIS A 44 9.42 -8.28 9.80
C HIS A 44 8.47 -9.08 10.72
N GLY A 45 8.23 -10.37 10.44
CA GLY A 45 7.39 -11.23 11.26
C GLY A 45 5.91 -10.82 11.28
N VAL A 46 5.46 -10.07 10.27
CA VAL A 46 4.07 -9.59 10.15
C VAL A 46 3.24 -10.67 9.49
N SER A 47 2.07 -10.99 10.06
CA SER A 47 1.11 -11.93 9.45
C SER A 47 0.50 -11.33 8.18
N TYR A 48 0.27 -12.15 7.16
CA TYR A 48 -0.34 -11.71 5.90
C TYR A 48 -1.16 -12.82 5.26
N ASP A 49 -2.20 -12.42 4.54
CA ASP A 49 -2.90 -13.22 3.53
C ASP A 49 -2.58 -12.71 2.12
N ASP A 50 -3.09 -13.39 1.09
CA ASP A 50 -2.80 -13.03 -0.30
C ASP A 50 -3.43 -11.68 -0.70
N ASP A 51 -4.62 -11.37 -0.19
CA ASP A 51 -5.32 -10.12 -0.49
C ASP A 51 -4.55 -8.91 0.05
N CYS A 52 -3.99 -9.02 1.25
CA CYS A 52 -3.08 -8.04 1.81
C CYS A 52 -1.83 -7.83 0.95
N LEU A 53 -1.20 -8.91 0.50
CA LEU A 53 -0.01 -8.82 -0.35
C LEU A 53 -0.34 -8.15 -1.69
N ASN A 54 -1.48 -8.49 -2.27
CA ASN A 54 -1.98 -7.90 -3.51
C ASN A 54 -2.29 -6.41 -3.35
N SER A 55 -2.97 -6.03 -2.27
CA SER A 55 -3.27 -4.63 -1.94
C SER A 55 -1.99 -3.82 -1.76
N ARG A 56 -1.03 -4.35 -1.01
CA ARG A 56 0.26 -3.68 -0.78
C ARG A 56 1.10 -3.56 -2.05
N ARG A 57 1.10 -4.59 -2.91
CA ARG A 57 1.73 -4.51 -4.25
C ARG A 57 1.10 -3.38 -5.07
N ASN A 58 -0.22 -3.29 -5.10
CA ASN A 58 -0.93 -2.25 -5.85
C ASN A 58 -0.59 -0.85 -5.31
N GLU A 59 -0.49 -0.69 -3.99
CA GLU A 59 -0.05 0.56 -3.36
C GLU A 59 1.36 0.97 -3.82
N VAL A 60 2.28 0.01 -3.95
CA VAL A 60 3.64 0.29 -4.47
C VAL A 60 3.58 0.85 -5.88
N PHE A 61 2.79 0.27 -6.78
CA PHE A 61 2.61 0.80 -8.14
C PHE A 61 1.96 2.17 -8.14
N ILE A 62 0.94 2.41 -7.31
CA ILE A 62 0.35 3.74 -7.14
C ILE A 62 1.45 4.73 -6.72
N GLN A 63 2.28 4.41 -5.74
CA GLN A 63 3.38 5.28 -5.31
C GLN A 63 4.49 5.47 -6.36
N LEU A 64 4.69 4.51 -7.25
CA LEU A 64 5.63 4.65 -8.37
C LEU A 64 5.13 5.65 -9.40
N PHE A 65 3.82 5.67 -9.66
CA PHE A 65 3.19 6.52 -10.68
C PHE A 65 2.73 7.89 -10.15
N GLN A 66 2.59 8.04 -8.83
CA GLN A 66 2.27 9.29 -8.18
C GLN A 66 3.24 10.42 -8.57
N ASN A 67 2.73 11.66 -8.56
CA ASN A 67 3.50 12.87 -8.87
C ASN A 67 4.23 12.77 -10.22
N ASP A 68 3.51 12.36 -11.27
CA ASP A 68 4.06 12.21 -12.63
C ASP A 68 5.30 11.31 -12.69
N CYS A 69 5.18 10.12 -12.10
CA CYS A 69 6.25 9.12 -12.04
C CYS A 69 7.55 9.64 -11.38
N ARG A 70 7.45 10.57 -10.41
CA ARG A 70 8.61 11.22 -9.78
C ARG A 70 9.67 10.23 -9.30
N LYS A 71 9.26 9.11 -8.68
CA LYS A 71 10.20 8.09 -8.19
C LYS A 71 10.92 7.36 -9.32
N LEU A 72 10.27 7.17 -10.47
CA LEU A 72 10.89 6.58 -11.66
C LEU A 72 11.84 7.57 -12.33
N ARG A 73 11.50 8.87 -12.37
CA ARG A 73 12.38 9.94 -12.89
C ARG A 73 13.66 10.12 -12.06
N GLN A 74 13.64 9.73 -10.78
CA GLN A 74 14.81 9.77 -9.90
C GLN A 74 15.79 8.61 -10.14
N TYR A 75 15.41 7.60 -10.92
CA TYR A 75 16.28 6.51 -11.28
C TYR A 75 17.47 7.03 -12.11
N LYS A 76 18.67 6.62 -11.72
CA LYS A 76 19.92 6.94 -12.43
C LYS A 76 20.65 5.66 -12.76
N GLU A 77 20.71 5.31 -14.03
CA GLU A 77 21.45 4.15 -14.54
C GLU A 77 22.95 4.21 -14.17
N GLU A 78 23.50 5.43 -14.10
CA GLU A 78 24.91 5.71 -13.77
C GLU A 78 25.36 5.17 -12.41
N LEU A 79 24.42 4.93 -11.48
CA LEU A 79 24.72 4.35 -10.16
C LEU A 79 24.94 2.82 -10.22
N GLY A 80 24.90 2.22 -11.42
CA GLY A 80 25.16 0.80 -11.64
C GLY A 80 24.08 -0.15 -11.11
N GLN A 81 22.95 0.41 -10.63
CA GLN A 81 21.80 -0.37 -10.18
C GLN A 81 20.81 -0.49 -11.34
N GLY A 82 20.40 -1.72 -11.67
CA GLY A 82 19.34 -1.95 -12.66
C GLY A 82 17.98 -1.44 -12.14
N LEU A 83 17.06 -1.17 -13.05
CA LEU A 83 15.72 -0.67 -12.70
C LEU A 83 14.99 -1.63 -11.76
N ALA A 84 15.19 -2.94 -11.93
CA ALA A 84 14.68 -3.95 -11.00
C ALA A 84 15.14 -3.73 -9.54
N ALA A 85 16.42 -3.37 -9.33
CA ALA A 85 16.95 -3.11 -7.99
C ALA A 85 16.37 -1.84 -7.38
N TRP A 86 16.21 -0.80 -8.22
CA TRP A 86 15.56 0.45 -7.82
C TRP A 86 14.10 0.24 -7.39
N ILE A 87 13.33 -0.51 -8.18
CA ILE A 87 11.93 -0.85 -7.86
C ILE A 87 11.84 -1.66 -6.56
N LYS A 88 12.76 -2.60 -6.32
CA LYS A 88 12.83 -3.33 -5.04
C LYS A 88 13.04 -2.39 -3.87
N LEU A 89 13.96 -1.43 -3.99
CA LEU A 89 14.25 -0.46 -2.93
C LEU A 89 13.02 0.37 -2.60
N ILE A 90 12.33 0.88 -3.61
CA ILE A 90 11.08 1.62 -3.44
C ILE A 90 10.02 0.74 -2.76
N THR A 91 9.86 -0.51 -3.22
CA THR A 91 8.92 -1.48 -2.66
C THR A 91 9.17 -1.68 -1.17
N ILE A 92 10.42 -1.98 -0.78
CA ILE A 92 10.80 -2.20 0.62
C ILE A 92 10.49 -0.95 1.45
N GLN A 93 10.84 0.24 0.96
CA GLN A 93 10.62 1.48 1.68
C GLN A 93 9.12 1.78 1.86
N THR A 94 8.31 1.56 0.82
CA THR A 94 6.85 1.72 0.89
C THR A 94 6.23 0.78 1.93
N VAL A 95 6.59 -0.50 1.90
CA VAL A 95 6.08 -1.51 2.85
C VAL A 95 6.56 -1.25 4.29
N GLN A 96 7.81 -0.82 4.48
CA GLN A 96 8.29 -0.48 5.82
C GLN A 96 7.62 0.77 6.37
N ASN A 97 7.34 1.76 5.51
CA ASN A 97 6.64 2.96 5.92
C ASN A 97 5.21 2.67 6.37
N SER A 98 4.52 1.72 5.72
CA SER A 98 3.19 1.31 6.17
C SER A 98 3.24 0.62 7.55
N PHE A 99 4.21 -0.25 7.81
CA PHE A 99 4.37 -0.84 9.16
C PHE A 99 4.62 0.24 10.22
N ARG A 100 5.40 1.26 9.89
CA ARG A 100 5.66 2.40 10.79
C ARG A 100 4.39 3.22 11.03
N ALA A 101 3.53 3.39 10.02
CA ALA A 101 2.25 4.04 10.17
C ALA A 101 1.31 3.23 11.07
N SER A 102 1.18 1.91 10.83
CA SER A 102 0.41 1.00 11.69
C SER A 102 0.90 1.03 13.14
N ARG A 103 2.22 0.99 13.36
CA ARG A 103 2.81 1.05 14.72
C ARG A 103 2.59 2.40 15.41
N ARG A 104 2.45 3.50 14.66
CA ARG A 104 2.09 4.80 15.24
C ARG A 104 0.63 4.82 15.69
N ILE A 105 -0.26 4.23 14.89
CA ILE A 105 -1.67 4.06 15.25
C ILE A 105 -1.81 3.16 16.48
N SER A 106 -1.05 2.06 16.56
CA SER A 106 -1.08 1.15 17.71
C SER A 106 -0.49 1.73 19.01
N LYS A 107 0.18 2.88 18.96
CA LYS A 107 0.69 3.61 20.14
C LYS A 107 -0.28 4.67 20.64
N ILE A 108 -1.34 4.96 19.89
CA ILE A 108 -2.49 5.68 20.43
C ILE A 108 -3.13 4.72 21.45
N PRO A 109 -3.37 5.14 22.71
CA PRO A 109 -4.03 4.30 23.68
C PRO A 109 -5.33 3.76 23.06
N THR A 110 -5.40 2.45 22.91
CA THR A 110 -6.65 1.78 22.54
C THR A 110 -7.51 1.85 23.78
N VAL A 111 -8.43 2.83 23.80
CA VAL A 111 -9.44 2.93 24.85
C VAL A 111 -10.34 1.70 24.72
N PRO A 112 -10.44 0.83 25.75
CA PRO A 112 -11.43 -0.24 25.77
C PRO A 112 -12.81 0.37 25.50
N ILE A 113 -13.60 -0.27 24.63
CA ILE A 113 -14.88 0.28 24.16
C ILE A 113 -15.85 0.58 25.32
N ASP A 114 -15.66 -0.09 26.47
CA ASP A 114 -16.47 0.12 27.68
C ASP A 114 -16.23 1.49 28.34
N ASP A 115 -15.13 2.18 28.04
CA ASP A 115 -14.77 3.51 28.57
C ASP A 115 -15.02 4.65 27.57
N ILE A 116 -15.63 4.37 26.41
CA ILE A 116 -16.05 5.43 25.47
C ILE A 116 -17.31 6.07 26.04
N ASP A 117 -17.15 7.21 26.72
CA ASP A 117 -18.25 8.11 27.02
C ASP A 117 -18.81 8.67 25.69
N LEU A 118 -19.89 8.05 25.21
CA LEU A 118 -20.65 8.45 24.03
C LEU A 118 -21.30 9.85 24.17
N THR A 119 -21.11 10.55 25.29
CA THR A 119 -21.56 11.94 25.46
C THR A 119 -20.57 12.99 24.97
N ILE A 120 -19.36 12.61 24.51
CA ILE A 120 -18.51 13.53 23.74
C ILE A 120 -19.18 13.76 22.39
N LYS A 121 -19.86 14.90 22.24
CA LYS A 121 -20.38 15.38 20.96
C LYS A 121 -19.20 15.79 20.07
N PRO A 122 -18.88 15.06 18.98
CA PRO A 122 -18.05 15.61 17.94
C PRO A 122 -18.88 16.65 17.18
N GLU A 123 -18.24 17.78 16.83
CA GLU A 123 -18.85 18.85 16.04
C GLU A 123 -19.61 18.29 14.83
N ASP A 124 -20.82 18.84 14.64
CA ASP A 124 -21.84 18.41 13.71
C ASP A 124 -21.38 18.54 12.24
N ASP A 125 -21.05 17.41 11.61
CA ASP A 125 -21.08 17.26 10.16
C ASP A 125 -22.26 16.35 9.80
N GLU A 126 -23.27 16.89 9.11
CA GLU A 126 -24.52 16.21 8.68
C GLU A 126 -24.26 14.84 8.02
N ASN A 127 -23.10 14.65 7.39
CA ASN A 127 -22.71 13.39 6.76
C ASN A 127 -22.50 12.22 7.74
N ASN A 128 -22.14 12.48 9.00
CA ASN A 128 -21.89 11.40 9.97
C ASN A 128 -23.17 10.83 10.58
N MET A 129 -24.28 11.56 10.52
CA MET A 129 -25.57 11.10 11.05
C MET A 129 -26.13 9.94 10.21
N ALA A 130 -26.12 10.09 8.89
CA ALA A 130 -26.57 9.04 7.97
C ALA A 130 -25.70 7.78 8.06
N VAL A 131 -24.39 7.94 8.26
CA VAL A 131 -23.46 6.80 8.42
C VAL A 131 -23.71 6.06 9.74
N ARG A 132 -24.01 6.77 10.82
CA ARG A 132 -24.35 6.17 12.12
C ARG A 132 -25.69 5.46 12.10
N GLU A 133 -26.71 6.07 11.50
CA GLU A 133 -28.02 5.45 11.35
C GLU A 133 -27.95 4.17 10.48
N ALA A 134 -27.17 4.23 9.40
CA ALA A 134 -26.88 3.04 8.58
C ALA A 134 -26.15 1.97 9.40
N LEU A 135 -25.14 2.32 10.19
CA LEU A 135 -24.40 1.38 11.04
C LEU A 135 -25.27 0.77 12.16
N GLU A 136 -26.16 1.55 12.75
CA GLU A 136 -27.05 1.10 13.83
C GLU A 136 -28.15 0.17 13.31
N SER A 137 -28.66 0.43 12.09
CA SER A 137 -29.69 -0.38 11.43
C SER A 137 -29.20 -1.73 10.87
N LEU A 138 -27.89 -1.95 10.78
CA LEU A 138 -27.34 -3.25 10.37
C LEU A 138 -27.63 -4.36 11.40
N ASP A 139 -27.84 -5.57 10.90
CA ASP A 139 -27.97 -6.73 11.77
C ASP A 139 -26.63 -7.13 12.41
N ASN A 140 -26.69 -8.06 13.35
CA ASN A 140 -25.49 -8.49 14.09
C ASN A 140 -24.50 -9.25 13.21
N GLU A 141 -24.95 -9.86 12.11
CA GLU A 141 -24.11 -10.63 11.19
C GLU A 141 -23.31 -9.69 10.28
N ASP A 142 -23.95 -8.66 9.73
CA ASP A 142 -23.33 -7.60 8.94
C ASP A 142 -22.36 -6.77 9.79
N LYS A 143 -22.73 -6.46 11.04
CA LYS A 143 -21.81 -5.81 11.99
C LYS A 143 -20.58 -6.67 12.27
N LEU A 144 -20.74 -7.99 12.34
CA LEU A 144 -19.63 -8.92 12.54
C LEU A 144 -18.73 -9.01 11.30
N ILE A 145 -19.31 -9.01 10.10
CA ILE A 145 -18.58 -8.98 8.83
C ILE A 145 -17.75 -7.70 8.74
N ILE A 146 -18.35 -6.53 8.97
CA ILE A 146 -17.61 -5.25 8.97
C ILE A 146 -16.45 -5.30 9.97
N LYS A 147 -16.66 -5.81 11.19
CA LYS A 147 -15.61 -6.00 12.19
C LYS A 147 -14.50 -6.95 11.71
N LEU A 148 -14.84 -8.07 11.09
CA LEU A 148 -13.86 -9.05 10.60
C LEU A 148 -13.02 -8.52 9.44
N PHE A 149 -13.62 -7.75 8.52
CA PHE A 149 -12.92 -7.24 7.34
C PHE A 149 -12.15 -5.94 7.59
N PHE A 150 -12.61 -5.06 8.49
CA PHE A 150 -11.88 -3.83 8.83
C PHE A 150 -10.81 -4.04 9.90
N ILE A 151 -10.94 -5.01 10.82
CA ILE A 151 -9.94 -5.26 11.89
C ILE A 151 -8.85 -6.25 11.45
N LYS A 152 -9.11 -7.14 10.47
CA LYS A 152 -8.05 -7.94 9.81
C LYS A 152 -7.28 -7.18 8.73
N ALA A 153 -7.61 -5.92 8.46
CA ALA A 153 -6.86 -5.10 7.52
C ALA A 153 -5.40 -5.03 7.99
N CYS A 154 -4.50 -5.69 7.24
CA CYS A 154 -3.12 -5.96 7.62
C CYS A 154 -2.45 -4.86 8.45
N LEU A 155 -2.22 -5.17 9.74
CA LEU A 155 -1.31 -4.45 10.62
C LEU A 155 0.10 -4.40 10.01
#